data_AF-A6YP93-F1
#
_entry.id   AF-A6YP93-F1
#
_cell.length_a   1.000
_cell.length_b   1.000
_cell.length_c   1.000
_cell.angle_alpha   90.00
_cell.angle_beta   90.00
_cell.angle_gamma   90.00
#
_symmetry.space_group_name_H-M   'P 1'
#
loop_
_entity.id
_entity.type
_entity.pdbx_description
1 polymer ?
#
loop_
_entity_poly.entity_id
_entity_poly.type
_entity_poly.pdbx_seq_one_letter_code
_entity_poly.pdbx_strand_id
1 'polypeptide(L)' 'KWERPFEVKDTEEEDFHVDQVTTVKVPMMKRLGMFNIQHCKKLSSWVLLMKYLGNATAIFFLPDEG' A
#
# COMPACT_ATOMS: atom_id res chain seq x y z
N LYS A 1 -3.58 -13.16 -8.38
CA LYS A 1 -3.08 -13.64 -7.06
C LYS A 1 -1.72 -13.02 -6.82
N TRP A 2 -1.47 -12.45 -5.63
CA TRP A 2 -0.15 -11.89 -5.30
C TRP A 2 0.93 -12.97 -5.40
N GLU A 3 2.10 -12.63 -5.95
CA GLU A 3 3.26 -13.53 -5.97
C GLU A 3 3.75 -13.80 -4.53
N ARG A 4 3.69 -12.77 -3.68
CA ARG A 4 3.93 -12.87 -2.23
C ARG A 4 2.66 -12.37 -1.51
N PRO A 5 1.77 -13.25 -1.03
CA PRO A 5 0.49 -12.87 -0.43
C PRO A 5 0.61 -12.34 1.01
N PHE A 6 -0.42 -11.63 1.47
CA PHE A 6 -0.58 -11.22 2.88
C PHE A 6 -1.24 -12.35 3.69
N GLU A 7 -0.99 -12.35 5.00
CA GLU A 7 -1.62 -13.25 5.96
C GLU A 7 -2.96 -12.64 6.41
N VAL A 8 -4.07 -13.39 6.25
CA VAL A 8 -5.42 -12.88 6.60
C VAL A 8 -5.53 -12.54 8.09
N LYS A 9 -4.87 -13.31 8.96
CA LYS A 9 -4.82 -13.11 10.42
C LYS A 9 -4.20 -11.77 10.83
N ASP A 10 -3.39 -11.17 9.97
CA ASP A 10 -2.73 -9.90 10.24
C ASP A 10 -3.56 -8.72 9.70
N THR A 11 -4.73 -8.95 9.10
CA THR A 11 -5.63 -7.88 8.63
C THR A 11 -6.48 -7.37 9.80
N GLU A 12 -6.48 -6.06 10.03
CA GLU A 12 -7.24 -5.42 11.12
C GLU A 12 -7.85 -4.09 10.67
N GLU A 13 -8.82 -3.58 11.42
CA GLU A 13 -9.45 -2.29 11.13
C GLU A 13 -8.52 -1.12 11.49
N GLU A 14 -8.14 -0.32 10.49
CA GLU A 14 -7.33 0.89 10.66
C GLU A 14 -8.06 2.12 10.09
N ASP A 15 -7.62 3.32 10.50
CA ASP A 15 -8.17 4.58 9.98
C ASP A 15 -7.61 4.88 8.58
N PHE A 16 -8.51 5.18 7.63
CA PHE A 16 -8.17 5.69 6.31
C PHE A 16 -8.69 7.13 6.17
N HIS A 17 -7.78 8.05 5.83
CA HIS A 17 -8.09 9.46 5.62
C HIS A 17 -8.75 9.65 4.25
N VAL A 18 -10.04 9.96 4.23
CA VAL A 18 -10.75 10.30 2.97
C VAL A 18 -10.55 11.77 2.60
N ASP A 19 -10.22 12.60 3.58
CA ASP A 19 -9.80 13.99 3.48
C ASP A 19 -8.94 14.36 4.71
N GLN A 20 -8.60 15.65 4.86
CA GLN A 20 -7.70 16.13 5.92
C GLN A 20 -8.25 15.94 7.35
N VAL A 21 -9.57 15.91 7.54
CA VAL A 21 -10.21 15.88 8.88
C VAL A 21 -11.08 14.66 9.11
N THR A 22 -11.46 13.94 8.05
CA THR A 22 -12.39 12.81 8.10
C THR A 22 -11.65 11.49 7.90
N THR A 23 -11.87 10.54 8.81
CA THR A 23 -11.40 9.15 8.68
C THR A 23 -12.56 8.17 8.64
N VAL A 24 -12.32 7.04 7.97
CA VAL A 24 -13.21 5.86 7.98
C VAL A 24 -12.40 4.63 8.37
N LYS A 25 -13.05 3.65 9.02
CA LYS A 25 -12.42 2.35 9.30
C LYS A 25 -12.44 1.47 8.07
N VAL A 26 -11.29 0.87 7.74
CA VAL A 26 -11.16 -0.12 6.68
C VAL A 26 -10.31 -1.32 7.16
N PRO A 27 -10.58 -2.53 6.65
CA PRO A 27 -9.73 -3.69 6.92
C PRO A 27 -8.39 -3.53 6.18
N MET A 28 -7.35 -3.15 6.91
CA MET A 28 -6.02 -2.88 6.38
C MET A 28 -5.15 -4.13 6.46
N MET A 29 -4.61 -4.56 5.32
CA MET A 29 -3.65 -5.66 5.25
C MET A 29 -2.25 -5.15 5.60
N LYS A 30 -1.52 -5.87 6.46
CA LYS A 30 -0.12 -5.55 6.81
C LYS A 30 0.79 -6.76 6.71
N ARG A 31 2.07 -6.49 6.48
CA ARG A 31 3.16 -7.48 6.47
C ARG A 31 4.51 -6.77 6.54
N LEU A 32 5.41 -7.29 7.36
CA LEU A 32 6.82 -6.94 7.33
C LEU A 32 7.57 -7.75 6.26
N GLY A 33 8.42 -7.10 5.48
CA GLY A 33 9.24 -7.77 4.48
C GLY A 33 10.03 -6.81 3.61
N MET A 34 10.81 -7.37 2.69
CA MET A 34 11.50 -6.59 1.66
C MET A 34 10.54 -6.29 0.50
N PHE A 35 10.26 -5.01 0.29
CA PHE A 35 9.43 -4.52 -0.80
C PHE A 35 10.25 -3.69 -1.79
N ASN A 36 9.84 -3.69 -3.05
CA ASN A 36 10.31 -2.69 -4.00
C ASN A 36 9.53 -1.40 -3.77
N ILE A 37 10.04 -0.58 -2.85
CA ILE A 37 9.42 0.65 -2.41
C ILE A 37 10.47 1.75 -2.35
N GLN A 38 10.11 2.96 -2.79
CA GLN A 38 10.97 4.13 -2.75
C GLN A 38 10.15 5.41 -2.64
N HIS A 39 10.72 6.44 -2.01
CA HIS A 39 10.17 7.79 -2.08
C HIS A 39 10.70 8.49 -3.34
N CYS A 40 9.79 8.93 -4.21
CA CYS A 40 10.11 9.60 -5.46
C CYS A 40 9.95 11.11 -5.31
N LYS A 41 11.07 11.82 -5.08
CA LYS A 41 11.08 13.29 -4.90
C LYS A 41 10.41 14.07 -6.04
N LYS A 42 10.52 13.61 -7.29
CA LYS A 42 9.90 14.29 -8.44
C LYS A 42 8.36 14.24 -8.40
N LEU A 43 7.80 13.21 -7.77
CA LEU A 43 6.37 13.00 -7.66
C LEU A 43 5.83 13.41 -6.28
N SER A 44 6.71 13.72 -5.32
CA SER A 44 6.35 13.90 -3.90
C SER A 44 5.46 12.74 -3.43
N SER A 45 5.93 11.51 -3.61
CA SER A 45 5.13 10.31 -3.34
C SER A 45 6.00 9.10 -2.98
N TRP A 46 5.48 8.23 -2.12
CA TRP A 46 5.94 6.84 -2.04
C TRP A 46 5.42 6.04 -3.24
N VAL A 47 6.32 5.28 -3.87
CA VAL A 47 6.01 4.39 -4.99
C VAL A 47 6.32 2.96 -4.58
N LEU A 48 5.29 2.10 -4.56
CA LEU A 48 5.39 0.69 -4.19
C LEU A 48 5.05 -0.20 -5.40
N LEU A 49 5.92 -1.17 -5.69
CA LEU A 49 5.71 -2.15 -6.76
C LEU A 49 5.47 -3.54 -6.17
N MET A 50 4.39 -4.19 -6.59
CA MET A 50 4.01 -5.52 -6.15
C MET A 50 3.71 -6.45 -7.33
N LYS A 51 4.33 -7.63 -7.36
CA LYS A 51 4.14 -8.61 -8.43
C LYS A 51 2.90 -9.49 -8.19
N TYR A 52 2.18 -9.77 -9.27
CA TYR A 52 1.18 -10.82 -9.34
C TYR A 52 1.77 -12.07 -10.00
N LEU A 53 1.20 -13.24 -9.68
CA LEU A 53 1.35 -14.42 -10.52
C LEU A 53 0.86 -14.11 -11.94
N GLY A 54 1.62 -14.53 -12.96
CA GLY A 54 1.28 -14.31 -14.36
C GLY A 54 1.91 -13.07 -15.00
N ASN A 55 3.11 -12.67 -14.56
CA ASN A 55 3.92 -11.60 -15.14
C ASN A 55 3.30 -10.18 -15.12
N ALA A 56 2.32 -9.94 -14.25
CA ALA A 56 1.75 -8.61 -14.03
C ALA A 56 2.35 -7.94 -12.78
N THR A 57 2.43 -6.61 -12.78
CA THR A 57 2.92 -5.81 -11.64
C THR A 57 1.92 -4.69 -11.33
N ALA A 58 1.49 -4.59 -10.08
CA ALA A 58 0.79 -3.43 -9.55
C ALA A 58 1.79 -2.36 -9.12
N ILE A 59 1.49 -1.10 -9.42
CA ILE A 59 2.25 0.06 -8.98
C ILE A 59 1.31 0.96 -8.20
N PHE A 60 1.66 1.26 -6.95
CA PHE A 60 0.89 2.10 -6.05
C PHE A 60 1.63 3.42 -5.82
N PHE A 61 0.90 4.52 -5.88
CA PHE A 61 1.39 5.86 -5.57
C PHE A 61 0.67 6.36 -4.32
N LEU A 62 1.44 6.65 -3.27
CA LEU A 62 0.94 7.33 -2.09
C LEU A 62 1.58 8.72 -2.05
N PRO A 63 0.86 9.77 -2.45
CA PRO A 63 1.39 11.12 -2.42
C PRO A 63 1.67 11.59 -0.99
N ASP A 64 2.64 12.49 -0.88
CA ASP A 64 2.84 13.30 0.32
C ASP A 64 1.60 14.19 0.55
N GLU A 65 1.47 14.77 1.74
CA GLU A 65 0.38 15.69 2.05
C GLU A 65 0.36 16.91 1.09
N GLY A 66 -0.84 17.35 0.69
CA GLY A 66 -1.04 18.47 -0.26
C GLY A 66 -2.42 19.08 -0.20
#